data_AF-A0A7N0TJL6-F1
#
_entry.id   AF-A0A7N0TJL6-F1
#
_cell.length_a   1.000
_cell.length_b   1.000
_cell.length_c   1.000
_cell.angle_alpha   90.00
_cell.angle_beta   90.00
_cell.angle_gamma   90.00
#
_symmetry.space_group_name_H-M   'P 1'
#
loop_
_entity.id
_entity.type
_entity.pdbx_description
1 polymer ?
#
loop_
_entity_poly.entity_id
_entity_poly.type
_entity_poly.pdbx_seq_one_letter_code
_entity_poly.pdbx_strand_id
1 'polypeptide(L)'
;MRDCNPLSARHWIIRNTRNVNRTGQLTGYKLVPGSNCLPLAGNKAKFLRRAAFLKHNLWVTPYARDETFPGGEFPNQNPRVGEGLATWVKQDRPLEEADIVLWYLFGITHVPRLEDWPVMPVEHIGFMLMPHGFFNCSPAVDVPPNSCELDAKDVDVKESVEGKQISNGLVAKL
;
A
#
# COMPACT_ATOMS: atom_id res chain seq x y z
N MET A 1 1.84 -16.44 -6.80
CA MET A 1 0.51 -15.80 -6.62
C MET A 1 0.03 -15.97 -5.18
N ARG A 2 -0.71 -15.00 -4.63
CA ARG A 2 -1.23 -15.01 -3.25
C ARG A 2 -2.56 -14.23 -3.17
N ASP A 3 -3.41 -14.62 -2.23
CA ASP A 3 -4.68 -13.94 -1.95
C ASP A 3 -4.64 -13.22 -0.60
N CYS A 4 -5.48 -12.20 -0.44
CA CYS A 4 -5.73 -11.58 0.86
C CYS A 4 -6.33 -12.61 1.83
N ASN A 5 -6.06 -12.45 3.13
CA ASN A 5 -6.72 -13.24 4.17
C ASN A 5 -7.07 -12.32 5.35
N PRO A 6 -8.36 -11.92 5.49
CA PRO A 6 -8.76 -11.02 6.56
C PRO A 6 -8.67 -11.65 7.95
N LEU A 7 -8.83 -12.99 8.06
CA LEU A 7 -8.74 -13.69 9.34
C LEU A 7 -7.36 -13.60 9.99
N SER A 8 -6.31 -13.42 9.18
CA SER A 8 -4.93 -13.28 9.66
C SER A 8 -4.32 -11.90 9.38
N ALA A 9 -5.12 -10.93 8.91
CA ALA A 9 -4.65 -9.62 8.48
C ALA A 9 -3.41 -9.71 7.55
N ARG A 10 -3.48 -10.62 6.57
CA ARG A 10 -2.35 -10.89 5.67
C ARG A 10 -1.90 -9.62 4.95
N HIS A 11 -0.61 -9.39 4.96
CA HIS A 11 0.09 -8.33 4.24
C HIS A 11 1.37 -8.89 3.62
N TRP A 12 2.00 -8.12 2.73
CA TRP A 12 3.23 -8.53 2.06
C TRP A 12 4.30 -7.48 2.26
N ILE A 13 5.54 -7.90 2.51
CA ILE A 13 6.66 -6.99 2.71
C ILE A 13 7.65 -7.20 1.57
N ILE A 14 7.91 -6.12 0.83
CA ILE A 14 8.92 -6.05 -0.22
C ILE A 14 10.17 -5.53 0.44
N ARG A 15 11.22 -6.35 0.48
CA ARG A 15 12.46 -6.03 1.18
C ARG A 15 13.63 -5.95 0.23
N ASN A 16 14.53 -5.03 0.52
CA ASN A 16 15.90 -5.12 0.03
C ASN A 16 16.62 -6.19 0.85
N THR A 17 17.36 -7.06 0.19
CA THR A 17 18.04 -8.21 0.78
C THR A 17 19.45 -7.90 1.28
N ARG A 18 19.99 -6.71 0.95
CA ARG A 18 21.36 -6.28 1.27
C ARG A 18 21.40 -5.14 2.28
N ASN A 19 20.38 -4.29 2.31
CA ASN A 19 20.34 -3.10 3.16
C ASN A 19 19.58 -3.37 4.46
N VAL A 20 20.28 -3.20 5.58
CA VAL A 20 19.75 -3.33 6.94
C VAL A 20 19.58 -1.96 7.60
N ASN A 21 18.63 -1.87 8.52
CA ASN A 21 18.46 -0.70 9.40
C ASN A 21 19.33 -0.81 10.66
N ARG A 22 19.23 0.18 11.55
CA ARG A 22 19.99 0.26 12.82
C ARG A 22 19.83 -0.97 13.74
N THR A 23 18.75 -1.74 13.61
CA THR A 23 18.53 -2.96 14.42
C THR A 23 18.96 -4.24 13.70
N GLY A 24 19.59 -4.13 12.53
CA GLY A 24 20.05 -5.27 11.72
C GLY A 24 18.93 -5.92 10.90
N GLN A 25 17.73 -5.36 10.86
CA GLN A 25 16.63 -5.91 10.05
C GLN A 25 16.66 -5.36 8.62
N LEU A 26 16.32 -6.20 7.65
CA LEU A 26 16.21 -5.81 6.25
C LEU A 26 15.15 -4.71 6.05
N THR A 27 15.55 -3.67 5.32
CA THR A 27 14.73 -2.51 4.97
C THR A 27 13.69 -2.87 3.91
N GLY A 28 12.51 -2.24 3.95
CA GLY A 28 11.48 -2.51 2.96
C GLY A 28 10.19 -1.73 3.15
N TYR A 29 9.22 -2.02 2.29
CA TYR A 29 7.86 -1.49 2.36
C TYR A 29 6.86 -2.63 2.51
N LYS A 30 5.83 -2.40 3.32
CA LYS A 30 4.70 -3.29 3.54
C LYS A 30 3.54 -2.85 2.67
N LEU A 31 3.08 -3.73 1.79
CA LEU A 31 1.78 -3.63 1.13
C LEU A 31 0.71 -4.04 2.13
N VAL A 32 -0.09 -3.06 2.55
CA VAL A 32 -1.27 -3.24 3.39
C VAL A 32 -2.49 -3.21 2.47
N PRO A 33 -3.20 -4.35 2.32
CA PRO A 33 -4.44 -4.40 1.57
C PRO A 33 -5.49 -3.45 2.16
N GLY A 34 -6.18 -2.71 1.30
CA GLY A 34 -7.44 -2.07 1.69
C GLY A 34 -8.62 -3.02 1.54
N SER A 35 -9.82 -2.46 1.40
CA SER A 35 -11.02 -3.23 1.00
C SER A 35 -10.76 -3.94 -0.32
N ASN A 36 -11.14 -5.21 -0.42
CA ASN A 36 -10.83 -6.03 -1.58
C ASN A 36 -11.84 -7.16 -1.76
N CYS A 37 -12.05 -7.57 -3.01
CA CYS A 37 -12.80 -8.76 -3.38
C CYS A 37 -12.19 -9.39 -4.64
N LEU A 38 -12.30 -10.72 -4.74
CA LEU A 38 -12.09 -11.42 -6.01
C LEU A 38 -13.41 -11.50 -6.78
N PRO A 39 -13.39 -11.66 -8.12
CA PRO A 39 -14.61 -11.81 -8.89
C PRO A 39 -15.45 -13.00 -8.39
N LEU A 40 -16.76 -12.79 -8.29
CA LEU A 40 -17.73 -13.84 -7.94
C LEU A 40 -17.98 -14.85 -9.08
N ALA A 41 -17.36 -14.62 -10.24
CA ALA A 41 -17.59 -15.43 -11.42
C ALA A 41 -16.99 -16.83 -11.25
N GLY A 42 -17.69 -17.85 -11.75
CA GLY A 42 -17.19 -19.21 -11.73
C GLY A 42 -15.88 -19.38 -12.53
N ASN A 43 -15.10 -20.40 -12.19
CA ASN A 43 -13.77 -20.65 -12.77
C ASN A 43 -13.72 -20.77 -14.30
N LYS A 44 -14.87 -21.04 -14.94
CA LYS A 44 -15.04 -21.16 -16.41
C LYS A 44 -15.59 -19.88 -17.07
N ALA A 45 -15.70 -18.77 -16.34
CA ALA A 45 -16.23 -17.52 -16.88
C ALA A 45 -15.39 -17.04 -18.08
N LYS A 46 -16.06 -16.67 -19.18
CA LYS A 46 -15.40 -16.37 -20.46
C LYS A 46 -14.37 -15.23 -20.34
N PHE A 47 -14.64 -14.21 -19.51
CA PHE A 47 -13.71 -13.09 -19.35
C PHE A 47 -12.40 -13.50 -18.67
N LEU A 48 -12.39 -14.53 -17.83
CA LEU A 48 -11.17 -15.04 -17.19
C LEU A 48 -10.17 -15.65 -18.19
N ARG A 49 -10.58 -15.89 -19.45
CA ARG A 49 -9.65 -16.24 -20.54
C ARG A 49 -8.69 -15.10 -20.86
N ARG A 50 -9.14 -13.85 -20.72
CA ARG A 50 -8.36 -12.62 -21.00
C ARG A 50 -7.93 -11.90 -19.73
N ALA A 51 -8.61 -12.14 -18.61
CA ALA A 51 -8.36 -11.48 -17.34
C ALA A 51 -8.03 -12.49 -16.23
N ALA A 52 -7.19 -13.48 -16.55
CA ALA A 52 -6.78 -14.51 -15.59
C ALA A 52 -6.04 -13.93 -14.38
N PHE A 53 -5.43 -12.73 -14.51
CA PHE A 53 -4.82 -12.00 -13.40
C PHE A 53 -5.82 -11.72 -12.27
N LEU A 54 -7.12 -11.58 -12.57
CA LEU A 54 -8.18 -11.35 -11.57
C LEU A 54 -8.41 -12.52 -10.59
N LYS A 55 -7.76 -13.67 -10.80
CA LYS A 55 -7.92 -14.85 -9.94
C LYS A 55 -7.24 -14.73 -8.58
N HIS A 56 -6.27 -13.84 -8.44
CA HIS A 56 -5.52 -13.65 -7.21
C HIS A 56 -5.26 -12.17 -6.93
N ASN A 57 -5.11 -11.82 -5.65
CA ASN A 57 -4.85 -10.44 -5.25
C ASN A 57 -3.42 -9.99 -5.52
N LEU A 58 -2.44 -10.90 -5.46
CA LEU A 58 -1.04 -10.57 -5.62
C LEU A 58 -0.33 -11.53 -6.56
N TRP A 59 0.37 -10.95 -7.53
CA TRP A 59 1.31 -11.62 -8.39
C TRP A 59 2.66 -10.94 -8.31
N VAL A 60 3.72 -11.74 -8.47
CA VAL A 60 5.10 -11.25 -8.49
C VAL A 60 5.76 -11.92 -9.68
N THR A 61 6.44 -11.13 -10.50
CA THR A 61 7.27 -11.61 -11.61
C THR A 61 8.63 -10.93 -11.52
N PRO A 62 9.71 -11.55 -12.03
CA PRO A 62 10.90 -10.79 -12.37
C PRO A 62 10.55 -9.75 -13.42
N TYR A 63 11.26 -8.64 -13.40
CA TYR A 63 11.16 -7.61 -14.42
C TYR A 63 11.55 -8.18 -15.79
N ALA A 64 10.71 -7.92 -16.78
CA ALA A 64 11.00 -8.12 -18.20
C ALA A 64 10.38 -6.97 -18.98
N ARG A 65 11.13 -6.46 -19.96
CA ARG A 65 10.79 -5.21 -20.66
C ARG A 65 9.47 -5.29 -21.42
N ASP A 66 9.11 -6.46 -21.91
CA ASP A 66 7.93 -6.76 -22.72
C ASP A 66 6.72 -7.23 -21.87
N GLU A 67 6.89 -7.44 -20.57
CA GLU A 67 5.84 -7.90 -19.65
C GLU A 67 5.11 -6.71 -18.99
N THR A 68 4.39 -5.91 -19.79
CA THR A 68 3.75 -4.66 -19.33
C THR A 68 2.26 -4.78 -19.00
N PHE A 69 1.51 -5.62 -19.71
CA PHE A 69 0.06 -5.72 -19.60
C PHE A 69 -0.39 -7.06 -18.97
N PRO A 70 -1.03 -7.05 -17.78
CA PRO A 70 -1.31 -8.27 -17.02
C PRO A 70 -2.31 -9.22 -17.69
N GLY A 71 -3.14 -8.71 -18.61
CA GLY A 71 -4.08 -9.48 -19.43
C GLY A 71 -3.63 -9.71 -20.88
N GLY A 72 -2.39 -9.35 -21.24
CA GLY A 72 -1.90 -9.31 -22.61
C GLY A 72 -2.09 -7.94 -23.29
N GLU A 73 -1.35 -7.72 -24.36
CA GLU A 73 -1.24 -6.42 -25.06
C GLU A 73 -2.55 -5.99 -25.75
N PHE A 74 -3.32 -6.95 -26.26
CA PHE A 74 -4.52 -6.68 -27.04
C PHE A 74 -5.74 -7.22 -26.30
N PRO A 75 -6.43 -6.44 -25.45
CA PRO A 75 -7.53 -6.95 -24.63
C PRO A 75 -8.85 -7.11 -25.41
N ASN A 76 -9.07 -6.30 -26.45
CA ASN A 76 -10.32 -6.27 -27.19
C ASN A 76 -10.51 -7.55 -28.03
N GLN A 77 -11.58 -8.30 -27.76
CA GLN A 77 -11.96 -9.54 -28.46
C GLN A 77 -10.83 -10.55 -28.70
N ASN A 78 -9.76 -10.52 -27.89
CA ASN A 78 -8.58 -11.34 -28.13
C ASN A 78 -8.93 -12.84 -28.19
N PRO A 79 -8.69 -13.51 -29.34
CA PRO A 79 -8.94 -14.94 -29.45
C PRO A 79 -7.83 -15.76 -28.79
N ARG A 80 -6.64 -15.17 -28.60
CA ARG A 80 -5.46 -15.83 -28.03
C ARG A 80 -5.71 -16.21 -26.58
N VAL A 81 -5.09 -17.30 -26.17
CA VAL A 81 -5.14 -17.82 -24.80
C VAL A 81 -3.72 -17.87 -24.26
N GLY A 82 -3.59 -17.68 -22.94
CA GLY A 82 -2.29 -17.77 -22.29
C GLY A 82 -1.38 -16.56 -22.54
N GLU A 83 -1.94 -15.36 -22.49
CA GLU A 83 -1.14 -14.12 -22.43
C GLU A 83 -1.19 -13.51 -21.02
N GLY A 84 -0.22 -12.64 -20.73
CA GLY A 84 -0.16 -11.87 -19.49
C GLY A 84 0.33 -12.67 -18.28
N LEU A 85 -0.03 -12.16 -17.10
CA LEU A 85 0.49 -12.60 -15.79
C LEU A 85 0.37 -14.10 -15.56
N ALA A 86 -0.76 -14.69 -15.92
CA ALA A 86 -1.03 -16.11 -15.70
C ALA A 86 -0.11 -17.03 -16.53
N THR A 87 0.55 -16.51 -17.56
CA THR A 87 1.55 -17.23 -18.35
C THR A 87 2.97 -16.92 -17.87
N TRP A 88 3.28 -15.65 -17.58
CA TRP A 88 4.61 -15.25 -17.12
C TRP A 88 5.04 -15.99 -15.85
N VAL A 89 4.14 -16.14 -14.87
CA VAL A 89 4.45 -16.86 -13.63
C VAL A 89 4.72 -18.36 -13.81
N LYS A 90 4.29 -18.97 -14.93
CA LYS A 90 4.55 -20.39 -15.20
C LYS A 90 6.00 -20.67 -15.57
N GLN A 91 6.75 -19.62 -15.92
CA GLN A 91 8.20 -19.74 -16.18
C GLN A 91 8.99 -19.99 -14.90
N ASP A 92 8.37 -19.84 -13.72
CA ASP A 92 8.95 -20.11 -12.40
C ASP A 92 10.34 -19.49 -12.19
N ARG A 93 10.49 -18.27 -12.71
CA ARG A 93 11.76 -17.54 -12.65
C ARG A 93 12.02 -17.08 -11.20
N PRO A 94 13.30 -17.03 -10.77
CA PRO A 94 13.66 -16.66 -9.40
C PRO A 94 13.28 -15.21 -9.08
N LEU A 95 12.81 -14.99 -7.84
CA LEU A 95 12.35 -13.68 -7.35
C LEU A 95 13.27 -13.05 -6.28
N GLU A 96 14.22 -13.83 -5.76
CA GLU A 96 15.17 -13.37 -4.75
C GLU A 96 16.41 -12.77 -5.43
N GLU A 97 16.96 -11.69 -4.85
CA GLU A 97 18.11 -10.95 -5.43
C GLU A 97 17.90 -10.52 -6.90
N ALA A 98 16.65 -10.23 -7.28
CA ALA A 98 16.26 -9.88 -8.64
C ALA A 98 15.44 -8.59 -8.68
N ASP A 99 15.47 -7.92 -9.84
CA ASP A 99 14.52 -6.87 -10.15
C ASP A 99 13.14 -7.51 -10.34
N ILE A 100 12.16 -7.10 -9.54
CA ILE A 100 10.82 -7.68 -9.53
C ILE A 100 9.75 -6.64 -9.81
N VAL A 101 8.62 -7.11 -10.32
CA VAL A 101 7.39 -6.32 -10.48
C VAL A 101 6.31 -6.94 -9.61
N LEU A 102 5.67 -6.09 -8.81
CA LEU A 102 4.54 -6.45 -7.96
C LEU A 102 3.24 -6.04 -8.63
N TRP A 103 2.35 -7.00 -8.87
CA TRP A 103 1.05 -6.77 -9.48
C TRP A 103 -0.01 -7.01 -8.42
N TYR A 104 -0.53 -5.92 -7.85
CA TYR A 104 -1.57 -5.96 -6.83
C TYR A 104 -2.92 -5.64 -7.43
N LEU A 105 -3.88 -6.53 -7.21
CA LEU A 105 -5.24 -6.41 -7.67
C LEU A 105 -6.18 -6.19 -6.49
N PHE A 106 -6.98 -5.14 -6.64
CA PHE A 106 -8.01 -4.75 -5.70
C PHE A 106 -9.20 -4.18 -6.46
N GLY A 107 -10.35 -4.27 -5.84
CA GLY A 107 -11.61 -3.86 -6.43
C GLY A 107 -12.74 -3.99 -5.42
N ILE A 108 -13.91 -3.54 -5.86
CA ILE A 108 -15.17 -3.62 -5.12
C ILE A 108 -16.14 -4.54 -5.87
N THR A 109 -17.06 -5.13 -5.13
CA THR A 109 -18.27 -5.73 -5.71
C THR A 109 -19.39 -4.74 -5.48
N HIS A 110 -19.75 -4.00 -6.53
CA HIS A 110 -20.77 -2.95 -6.44
C HIS A 110 -22.17 -3.57 -6.49
N VAL A 111 -22.91 -3.44 -5.40
CA VAL A 111 -24.34 -3.78 -5.31
C VAL A 111 -25.09 -2.44 -5.23
N PRO A 112 -25.71 -1.98 -6.33
CA PRO A 112 -26.28 -0.63 -6.39
C PRO A 112 -27.32 -0.35 -5.31
N ARG A 113 -27.33 0.88 -4.81
CA ARG A 113 -28.32 1.40 -3.85
C ARG A 113 -29.16 2.51 -4.49
N LEU A 114 -30.24 2.91 -3.81
CA LEU A 114 -31.11 3.97 -4.29
C LEU A 114 -30.36 5.31 -4.46
N GLU A 115 -29.44 5.59 -3.56
CA GLU A 115 -28.62 6.80 -3.55
C GLU A 115 -27.61 6.86 -4.71
N ASP A 116 -27.36 5.76 -5.41
CA ASP A 116 -26.45 5.74 -6.57
C ASP A 116 -27.12 6.34 -7.83
N TRP A 117 -28.41 6.66 -7.77
CA TRP A 117 -29.20 7.22 -8.86
C TRP A 117 -29.67 8.66 -8.55
N PRO A 118 -29.67 9.58 -9.53
CA PRO A 118 -29.25 9.45 -10.94
C PRO A 118 -27.76 9.58 -11.19
N VAL A 119 -27.02 10.00 -10.16
CA VAL A 119 -25.57 10.18 -10.22
C VAL A 119 -24.98 9.53 -8.99
N MET A 120 -24.14 8.53 -9.21
CA MET A 120 -23.49 7.78 -8.15
C MET A 120 -22.52 8.67 -7.36
N PRO A 121 -22.64 8.77 -6.03
CA PRO A 121 -21.63 9.41 -5.20
C PRO A 121 -20.29 8.67 -5.27
N VAL A 122 -19.20 9.36 -4.92
CA VAL A 122 -17.86 8.78 -4.99
C VAL A 122 -17.70 7.66 -3.95
N GLU A 123 -17.28 6.48 -4.42
CA GLU A 123 -16.78 5.39 -3.58
C GLU A 123 -15.25 5.35 -3.64
N HIS A 124 -14.59 5.26 -2.47
CA HIS A 124 -13.13 5.25 -2.37
C HIS A 124 -12.62 3.83 -2.12
N ILE A 125 -11.64 3.41 -2.91
CA ILE A 125 -10.89 2.18 -2.69
C ILE A 125 -9.42 2.44 -2.96
N GLY A 126 -8.55 1.75 -2.23
CA GLY A 126 -7.12 1.84 -2.41
C GLY A 126 -6.38 0.81 -1.56
N PHE A 127 -5.08 1.03 -1.44
CA PHE A 127 -4.17 0.26 -0.60
C PHE A 127 -3.06 1.17 -0.12
N MET A 128 -2.22 0.69 0.79
CA MET A 128 -1.09 1.47 1.29
C MET A 128 0.22 0.73 1.16
N LEU A 129 1.26 1.44 0.75
CA LEU A 129 2.65 1.03 0.90
C LEU A 129 3.23 1.79 2.10
N MET A 130 3.41 1.07 3.20
CA MET A 130 3.95 1.64 4.44
C MET A 130 5.43 1.29 4.58
N PRO A 131 6.32 2.23 4.96
CA PRO A 131 7.70 1.89 5.27
C PRO A 131 7.73 0.88 6.43
N HIS A 132 8.52 -0.18 6.30
CA HIS A 132 8.62 -1.25 7.28
C HIS A 132 10.09 -1.54 7.60
N GLY A 133 10.58 -0.92 8.67
CA GLY A 133 11.99 -0.96 9.01
C GLY A 133 12.87 -0.24 7.98
N PHE A 134 12.29 0.64 7.16
CA PHE A 134 13.01 1.43 6.15
C PHE A 134 13.77 2.61 6.79
N PHE A 135 13.15 3.31 7.74
CA PHE A 135 13.76 4.41 8.49
C PHE A 135 14.27 3.92 9.86
N ASN A 136 15.27 4.61 10.41
CA ASN A 136 15.85 4.28 11.73
C ASN A 136 15.05 4.82 12.92
N CYS A 137 14.14 5.76 12.66
CA CYS A 137 13.18 6.36 13.58
C CYS A 137 11.99 6.92 12.78
N SER A 138 11.03 7.57 13.45
CA SER A 138 9.93 8.25 12.76
C SER A 138 10.49 9.31 11.79
N PRO A 139 10.14 9.27 10.49
CA PRO A 139 10.63 10.24 9.51
C PRO A 139 10.00 11.63 9.66
N ALA A 140 9.07 11.80 10.61
CA ALA A 140 8.37 13.06 10.88
C ALA A 140 8.75 13.66 12.26
N VAL A 141 9.82 13.16 12.89
CA VAL A 141 10.22 13.60 14.24
C VAL A 141 10.68 15.06 14.29
N ASP A 142 11.10 15.60 13.15
CA ASP A 142 11.61 16.96 12.95
C ASP A 142 10.58 17.91 12.32
N VAL A 143 9.34 17.45 12.11
CA VAL A 143 8.25 18.29 11.62
C VAL A 143 7.84 19.26 12.74
N PRO A 144 7.96 20.59 12.56
CA PRO A 144 7.57 21.54 13.59
C PRO A 144 6.05 21.51 13.83
N PRO A 145 5.59 21.81 15.05
CA PRO A 145 4.16 21.95 15.31
C PRO A 145 3.56 23.08 14.47
N ASN A 146 2.26 22.99 14.21
CA ASN A 146 1.55 24.08 13.55
C ASN A 146 1.56 25.34 14.45
N SER A 147 1.50 26.53 13.85
CA SER A 147 1.55 27.79 14.58
C SER A 147 0.38 27.98 15.55
N CYS A 148 -0.81 27.43 15.24
CA CYS A 148 -1.99 27.56 16.09
C CYS A 148 -1.92 26.74 17.39
N GLU A 149 -1.15 25.65 17.42
CA GLU A 149 -0.92 24.85 18.64
C GLU A 149 0.05 25.50 19.61
N LEU A 150 0.92 26.38 19.13
CA LEU A 150 1.82 27.17 19.98
C LEU A 150 1.03 28.22 20.77
N ASP A 151 0.07 28.90 20.11
CA ASP A 151 -0.78 29.90 20.75
C ASP A 151 -1.69 29.30 21.83
N ALA A 152 -2.21 28.09 21.62
CA ALA A 152 -3.03 27.40 22.61
C ALA A 152 -2.23 27.01 23.87
N LYS A 153 -0.97 26.61 23.72
CA LYS A 153 -0.08 26.31 24.86
C LYS A 153 0.38 27.57 25.57
N ASP A 154 0.57 28.68 24.87
CA ASP A 154 0.92 29.96 25.52
C ASP A 154 -0.25 30.55 26.32
N VAL A 155 -1.50 30.29 25.93
CA VAL A 155 -2.69 30.65 26.73
C VAL A 155 -2.84 29.76 27.95
N ASP A 156 -2.67 28.45 27.81
CA ASP A 156 -2.78 27.48 28.92
C ASP A 156 -1.62 27.64 29.92
N VAL A 157 -0.42 28.01 29.44
CA VAL A 157 0.74 28.39 30.28
C VAL A 157 0.50 29.75 30.94
N LYS A 158 -0.13 30.73 30.29
CA LYS A 158 -0.48 32.00 30.95
C LYS A 158 -1.51 31.83 32.06
N GLU A 159 -2.56 31.03 31.85
CA GLU A 159 -3.55 30.75 32.90
C GLU A 159 -2.97 29.94 34.07
N SER A 160 -2.03 29.04 33.81
CA SER A 160 -1.37 28.26 34.87
C SER A 160 -0.21 28.97 35.58
N VAL A 161 0.37 30.04 34.99
CA VAL A 161 1.52 30.78 35.55
C VAL A 161 1.14 32.07 36.29
N GLU A 162 -0.10 32.55 36.23
CA GLU A 162 -0.56 33.67 37.08
C GLU A 162 -0.60 33.35 38.59
N GLY A 163 -0.19 32.14 39.00
CA GLY A 163 -0.15 31.67 40.39
C GLY A 163 1.23 31.36 40.99
N LYS A 164 2.30 32.15 40.75
CA LYS A 164 3.39 32.45 41.73
C LYS A 164 4.60 33.13 41.07
N GLN A 165 4.86 34.38 41.44
CA GLN A 165 6.18 35.01 41.34
C GLN A 165 7.14 34.39 42.35
N ILE A 166 8.27 33.83 41.91
CA ILE A 166 9.56 33.87 42.63
C ILE A 166 10.69 34.01 41.61
N SER A 167 11.57 35.00 41.82
CA SER A 167 12.76 35.29 41.05
C SER A 167 13.90 34.30 41.30
N ASN A 168 14.69 33.97 40.27
CA ASN A 168 16.13 34.23 40.20
C ASN A 168 16.73 33.57 38.94
N GLY A 169 17.59 34.31 38.25
CA GLY A 169 18.18 33.88 36.99
C GLY A 169 19.44 33.02 37.14
N LEU A 170 19.83 32.38 36.04
CA LEU A 170 21.20 32.33 35.55
C LEU A 170 21.21 31.91 34.08
N VAL A 171 22.04 32.60 33.30
CA VAL A 171 22.28 32.41 31.86
C VAL A 171 23.22 31.22 31.63
N ALA A 172 23.00 30.44 30.59
CA ALA A 172 24.07 29.69 29.92
C ALA A 172 23.81 29.61 28.41
N LYS A 173 24.77 30.16 27.64
CA LYS A 173 24.93 29.99 26.19
C LYS A 173 25.84 28.78 25.94
N LEU A 174 25.40 27.89 25.05
CA LEU A 174 26.09 27.18 23.95
C LEU A 174 25.38 25.86 23.69
#